data_AF-I3DHG4-F1
#
_entry.id   AF-I3DHG4-F1
#
_cell.length_a   1.000
_cell.length_b   1.000
_cell.length_c   1.000
_cell.angle_alpha   90.00
_cell.angle_beta   90.00
_cell.angle_gamma   90.00
#
_symmetry.space_group_name_H-M   'P 1'
#
loop_
_entity.id
_entity.type
_entity.pdbx_description
1 polymer ?
#
loop_
_entity_poly.entity_id
_entity_poly.type
_entity_poly.pdbx_seq_one_letter_code
_entity_poly.pdbx_strand_id
1 'polypeptide(L)'
;MTKTIKTIFMILFGGLFFTSVNLQAAEATAVPQQCQKLFKATDQLVAEAERQPGTHTQVSKIKNKLNQSKKQILEMELATQIKSCDQGLVKLNNLKQQEQETN
;
A
#
# COMPACT_ATOMS: atom_id res chain seq x y z
N MET A 1 -6.48 7.78 -52.59
CA MET A 1 -5.31 7.63 -51.69
C MET A 1 -5.77 6.85 -50.46
N THR A 2 -5.69 5.51 -50.40
CA THR A 2 -4.53 4.71 -49.93
C THR A 2 -3.85 5.37 -48.71
N LYS A 3 -3.77 4.79 -47.51
CA LYS A 3 -3.48 3.39 -47.13
C LYS A 3 -3.95 3.10 -45.69
N THR A 4 -4.51 1.91 -45.50
CA THR A 4 -4.67 1.19 -44.24
C THR A 4 -3.29 0.81 -43.67
N ILE A 5 -2.98 1.25 -42.45
CA ILE A 5 -1.86 0.74 -41.66
C ILE A 5 -2.48 -0.06 -40.51
N LYS A 6 -2.74 -1.33 -40.80
CA LYS A 6 -3.14 -2.35 -39.83
C LYS A 6 -1.83 -2.98 -39.35
N THR A 7 -1.38 -2.50 -38.19
CA THR A 7 -0.12 -2.87 -37.55
C THR A 7 0.03 -4.39 -37.48
N ILE A 8 1.13 -4.86 -38.07
CA ILE A 8 1.54 -6.25 -38.17
C ILE A 8 1.84 -6.75 -36.75
N PHE A 9 0.91 -7.54 -36.23
CA PHE A 9 1.15 -8.55 -35.21
C PHE A 9 2.06 -9.62 -35.84
N MET A 10 3.32 -9.74 -35.41
CA MET A 10 4.01 -11.03 -35.22
C MET A 10 5.49 -10.88 -34.81
N ILE A 11 5.78 -11.51 -33.66
CA ILE A 11 6.99 -12.29 -33.34
C ILE A 11 8.29 -11.51 -33.13
N LEU A 12 8.68 -11.34 -31.86
CA LEU A 12 10.03 -11.69 -31.38
C LEU A 12 10.10 -11.62 -29.84
N PHE A 13 9.71 -12.68 -29.13
CA PHE A 13 10.15 -12.93 -27.75
C PHE A 13 10.22 -14.44 -27.53
N GLY A 14 11.19 -15.06 -28.20
CA GLY A 14 11.64 -16.41 -27.88
C GLY A 14 12.81 -16.35 -26.91
N GLY A 15 12.64 -16.96 -25.73
CA GLY A 15 13.74 -17.52 -24.95
C GLY A 15 14.44 -16.62 -23.94
N LEU A 16 13.87 -16.50 -22.74
CA LEU A 16 14.67 -16.52 -21.50
C LEU A 16 14.03 -17.54 -20.55
N PHE A 17 14.75 -18.63 -20.34
CA PHE A 17 14.45 -19.63 -19.31
C PHE A 17 14.56 -18.94 -17.94
N PHE A 18 13.43 -18.71 -17.28
CA PHE A 18 13.43 -18.34 -15.87
C PHE A 18 13.77 -19.58 -15.04
N THR A 19 14.95 -19.59 -14.44
CA THR A 19 15.30 -20.53 -13.37
C THR A 19 14.45 -20.18 -12.15
N SER A 20 13.64 -21.13 -11.70
CA SER A 20 12.81 -21.02 -10.52
C SER A 20 13.69 -20.85 -9.28
N VAL A 21 13.62 -19.67 -8.66
CA VAL A 21 14.19 -19.44 -7.33
C VAL A 21 13.30 -20.19 -6.34
N ASN A 22 13.85 -21.18 -5.64
CA ASN A 22 13.18 -21.80 -4.51
C ASN A 22 13.12 -20.77 -3.37
N LEU A 23 12.00 -20.04 -3.28
CA LEU A 23 11.72 -19.20 -2.12
C LEU A 23 11.23 -20.11 -1.01
N GLN A 24 12.11 -20.32 -0.03
CA GLN A 24 11.85 -21.14 1.15
C GLN A 24 10.82 -20.42 2.03
N ALA A 25 9.55 -20.75 1.82
CA ALA A 25 8.46 -20.35 2.70
C ALA A 25 8.50 -21.22 3.96
N ALA A 26 8.82 -20.61 5.10
CA ALA A 26 8.16 -20.86 6.39
C ALA A 26 8.94 -20.21 7.54
N GLU A 27 8.58 -18.97 7.87
CA GLU A 27 8.45 -18.59 9.26
C GLU A 27 7.12 -17.85 9.38
N ALA A 28 6.34 -18.14 10.43
CA ALA A 28 5.07 -17.49 10.67
C ALA A 28 5.29 -15.97 10.69
N THR A 29 4.82 -15.29 9.64
CA THR A 29 5.14 -13.90 9.32
C THR A 29 4.46 -12.96 10.31
N ALA A 30 5.10 -12.76 11.46
CA ALA A 30 4.70 -11.69 12.36
C ALA A 30 4.74 -10.37 11.58
N VAL A 31 3.61 -9.66 11.53
CA VAL A 31 3.52 -8.33 10.89
C VAL A 31 4.65 -7.46 11.44
N PRO A 32 5.49 -6.81 10.60
CA PRO A 32 6.60 -5.99 11.09
C PRO A 32 6.13 -4.92 12.08
N GLN A 33 6.94 -4.64 13.09
CA GLN A 33 6.59 -3.67 14.14
C GLN A 33 6.24 -2.29 13.56
N GLN A 34 6.93 -1.87 12.51
CA GLN A 34 6.69 -0.65 11.75
C GLN A 34 5.25 -0.61 11.22
N CYS A 35 4.82 -1.71 10.60
CA CYS A 35 3.47 -1.85 10.07
C CYS A 35 2.42 -1.89 11.17
N GLN A 36 2.69 -2.58 12.29
CA GLN A 36 1.80 -2.56 13.45
C GLN A 36 1.58 -1.13 13.98
N LYS A 37 2.66 -0.35 14.11
CA LYS A 37 2.60 1.05 14.55
C LYS A 37 1.79 1.90 13.57
N LEU A 38 2.07 1.79 12.27
CA LEU A 38 1.36 2.55 11.24
C LEU A 38 -0.13 2.21 11.21
N PHE A 39 -0.46 0.91 11.22
CA PHE A 39 -1.84 0.45 11.15
C PHE A 39 -2.62 0.90 12.37
N LYS A 40 -2.05 0.77 13.58
CA LYS A 40 -2.67 1.28 14.80
C LYS A 40 -2.91 2.79 14.76
N ALA A 41 -1.90 3.57 14.36
CA ALA A 41 -2.02 5.03 14.33
C ALA A 41 -3.07 5.51 13.31
N THR A 42 -3.13 4.86 12.15
CA THR A 42 -4.15 5.19 11.12
C THR A 42 -5.55 4.73 11.53
N ASP A 43 -5.69 3.58 12.20
CA ASP A 43 -6.98 3.14 12.75
C ASP A 43 -7.51 4.08 13.83
N GLN A 44 -6.63 4.60 14.69
CA GLN A 44 -7.02 5.59 15.69
C GLN A 44 -7.52 6.89 15.05
N LEU A 45 -6.87 7.35 13.96
CA LEU A 45 -7.33 8.53 13.22
C LEU A 45 -8.68 8.31 12.54
N VAL A 46 -8.88 7.13 11.94
CA VAL A 46 -10.18 6.76 11.37
C VAL A 46 -11.24 6.74 12.46
N ALA A 47 -10.97 6.12 13.62
CA ALA A 47 -11.91 6.07 14.74
C ALA A 47 -12.25 7.45 15.30
N GLU A 48 -11.29 8.38 15.34
CA GLU A 48 -11.55 9.76 15.74
C GLU A 48 -12.41 10.49 14.71
N ALA A 49 -12.08 10.35 13.43
CA ALA A 49 -12.87 10.93 12.35
C ALA A 49 -14.30 10.38 12.31
N GLU A 50 -14.52 9.09 12.62
CA GLU A 50 -15.85 8.48 12.72
C GLU A 50 -16.75 9.14 13.78
N ARG A 51 -16.17 9.76 14.83
CA ARG A 51 -16.93 10.46 15.88
C ARG A 51 -17.35 11.86 15.49
N GLN A 52 -16.74 12.45 14.46
CA GLN A 52 -17.07 13.80 14.03
C GLN A 52 -18.40 13.82 13.24
N PRO A 53 -19.30 14.78 13.49
CA PRO A 53 -20.55 14.89 12.76
C PRO A 53 -20.28 15.20 11.28
N GLY A 54 -21.05 14.56 10.38
CA GLY A 54 -20.97 14.83 8.93
C GLY A 54 -19.84 14.11 8.17
N THR A 55 -19.02 13.31 8.84
CA THR A 55 -17.84 12.65 8.22
C THR A 55 -18.08 11.18 7.83
N HIS A 56 -19.11 10.52 8.38
CA HIS A 56 -19.29 9.05 8.32
C HIS A 56 -19.14 8.44 6.91
N THR A 57 -19.73 9.04 5.88
CA THR A 57 -19.64 8.54 4.49
C THR A 57 -18.21 8.60 3.95
N GLN A 58 -17.49 9.69 4.24
CA GLN A 58 -16.11 9.85 3.79
C GLN A 58 -15.18 8.91 4.55
N VAL A 59 -15.38 8.79 5.87
CA VAL A 59 -14.57 7.93 6.73
C VAL A 59 -14.75 6.45 6.37
N SER A 60 -15.97 6.01 6.03
CA SER A 60 -16.22 4.65 5.53
C SER A 60 -15.42 4.34 4.25
N LYS A 61 -15.38 5.29 3.30
CA LYS A 61 -14.56 5.14 2.08
C LYS A 61 -13.07 5.08 2.40
N ILE A 62 -12.59 5.90 3.34
CA ILE A 62 -11.20 5.92 3.78
C ILE A 62 -10.84 4.58 4.44
N LYS A 63 -11.68 4.08 5.35
CA LYS A 63 -11.49 2.80 6.03
C LYS A 63 -11.38 1.64 5.05
N ASN A 64 -12.22 1.61 4.02
CA ASN A 64 -12.15 0.58 2.97
C ASN A 64 -10.82 0.63 2.20
N LYS A 65 -10.38 1.82 1.79
CA LYS A 65 -9.08 2.01 1.11
C LYS A 65 -7.90 1.64 2.02
N LEU A 66 -7.97 2.02 3.30
CA LEU A 66 -6.95 1.69 4.29
C LEU A 66 -6.84 0.17 4.46
N ASN A 67 -7.97 -0.53 4.61
CA ASN A 67 -7.99 -1.98 4.73
C ASN A 67 -7.45 -2.69 3.49
N GLN A 68 -7.76 -2.18 2.30
CA GLN A 68 -7.20 -2.69 1.06
C GLN A 68 -5.67 -2.50 1.02
N SER A 69 -5.19 -1.30 1.35
CA SER A 69 -3.76 -1.00 1.37
C SER A 69 -3.01 -1.86 2.40
N LYS A 70 -3.59 -2.09 3.59
CA LYS A 70 -3.00 -3.00 4.59
C LYS A 70 -2.81 -4.42 4.04
N LYS A 71 -3.83 -4.97 3.38
CA LYS A 71 -3.76 -6.30 2.76
C LYS A 71 -2.66 -6.36 1.70
N GLN A 72 -2.65 -5.37 0.80
CA GLN A 72 -1.62 -5.27 -0.23
C GLN A 72 -0.21 -5.21 0.36
N ILE A 73 -0.01 -4.43 1.44
CA ILE A 73 1.29 -4.35 2.10
C ILE A 73 1.69 -5.73 2.63
N LEU A 74 0.80 -6.43 3.32
CA LEU A 74 1.10 -7.73 3.92
C LEU A 74 1.38 -8.84 2.89
N GLU A 75 0.96 -8.63 1.63
CA GLU A 75 1.26 -9.51 0.49
C GLU A 75 2.63 -9.20 -0.16
N MET A 76 3.30 -8.10 0.22
CA MET A 76 4.64 -7.75 -0.30
C MET A 76 5.76 -8.51 0.42
N GLU A 77 6.96 -8.45 -0.15
CA GLU A 77 8.18 -8.92 0.50
C GLU A 77 8.46 -8.17 1.82
N LEU A 78 8.97 -8.87 2.84
CA LEU A 78 9.23 -8.33 4.19
C LEU A 78 10.02 -7.01 4.18
N ALA A 79 11.11 -6.92 3.40
CA ALA A 79 11.91 -5.69 3.31
C ALA A 79 11.09 -4.52 2.75
N THR A 80 10.23 -4.80 1.77
CA THR A 80 9.31 -3.81 1.19
C THR A 80 8.22 -3.42 2.19
N GLN A 81 7.67 -4.37 2.96
CA GLN A 81 6.73 -4.08 4.05
C GLN A 81 7.32 -3.06 5.04
N ILE A 82 8.52 -3.36 5.56
CA ILE A 82 9.23 -2.50 6.53
C ILE A 82 9.40 -1.10 5.94
N LYS A 83 9.94 -1.01 4.72
CA LYS A 83 10.19 0.27 4.04
C LYS A 83 8.91 1.07 3.83
N SER A 84 7.85 0.45 3.31
CA SER A 84 6.57 1.12 3.09
C SER A 84 5.94 1.63 4.39
N CYS A 85 6.01 0.83 5.46
CA CYS A 85 5.46 1.19 6.74
C CYS A 85 6.26 2.31 7.44
N ASP A 86 7.59 2.31 7.32
CA ASP A 86 8.43 3.41 7.82
C ASP A 86 8.15 4.72 7.08
N GLN A 87 8.04 4.69 5.74
CA GLN A 87 7.68 5.87 4.96
C GLN A 87 6.29 6.40 5.36
N GLY A 88 5.33 5.50 5.59
CA GLY A 88 4.01 5.87 6.09
C GLY A 88 4.06 6.52 7.47
N LEU A 89 4.87 6.02 8.39
CA LEU A 89 5.06 6.60 9.72
C LEU A 89 5.68 8.00 9.65
N VAL A 90 6.73 8.18 8.84
CA VAL A 90 7.37 9.50 8.64
C VAL A 90 6.36 10.49 8.09
N LYS A 91 5.62 10.12 7.04
CA LYS A 91 4.62 11.01 6.45
C LYS A 91 3.52 11.36 7.46
N LEU A 92 3.07 10.38 8.24
CA LEU A 92 2.04 10.59 9.24
C LEU A 92 2.50 11.55 10.35
N ASN A 93 3.74 11.39 10.83
CA ASN A 93 4.29 12.29 11.84
C ASN A 93 4.42 13.73 11.32
N ASN A 94 4.85 13.91 10.07
CA ASN A 94 4.95 15.24 9.46
C ASN A 94 3.57 15.90 9.33
N LEU A 95 2.53 15.14 8.98
CA LEU A 95 1.16 15.68 8.92
C LEU A 95 0.66 16.14 10.29
N LYS A 96 0.95 15.37 11.35
CA LYS A 96 0.60 15.75 12.73
C LYS A 96 1.32 17.02 13.19
N GLN A 97 2.59 17.18 12.82
CA GLN A 97 3.36 18.40 13.13
C GLN A 97 2.77 19.62 12.41
N GLN A 98 2.41 19.47 11.13
CA GLN A 98 1.76 20.55 10.36
C GLN A 98 0.44 20.99 11.00
N GLU A 99 -0.39 20.04 11.41
CA GLU A 99 -1.66 20.33 12.09
C GLU A 99 -1.45 21.11 13.41
N GLN A 100 -0.38 20.80 14.14
CA GLN A 100 0.00 21.47 15.39
C GLN A 100 0.59 22.86 15.18
N GLU A 101 1.30 23.11 14.08
CA GLU A 101 1.87 24.43 13.74
C GLU A 101 0.80 25.40 13.20
N THR A 102 -0.31 24.89 12.70
CA THR A 102 -1.43 25.70 12.19
C THR A 102 -2.53 25.99 13.23
N ASN A 103 -2.32 25.62 14.50
CA ASN A 103 -3.23 25.89 15.61
C ASN A 103 -2.75 27.07 16.47
#